data_AF-A0A1Y1IKZ2-F1
#
_entry.id   AF-A0A1Y1IKZ2-F1
#
_cell.length_a   1.000
_cell.length_b   1.000
_cell.length_c   1.000
_cell.angle_alpha   90.00
_cell.angle_beta   90.00
_cell.angle_gamma   90.00
#
_symmetry.space_group_name_H-M   'P 1'
#
loop_
_entity.id
_entity.type
_entity.pdbx_description
1 polymer ?
#
loop_
_entity_poly.entity_id
_entity_poly.type
_entity_poly.pdbx_seq_one_letter_code
_entity_poly.pdbx_strand_id
1 'polypeptide(L)'
;LANHHIASLECLVNFARASKAFWDSIRDSRTQQDVFHQFQDLLRPAFLAAMTPEHAHKIRFYLASLAVSLAFSTDSQTWAIDGGLLKLLAAIFQQSPLVEYSKGSQRGHSAAFRCNQVLSRLSTFEPTAQKLRAHNALEGFRPHKRKINSAEPEVHPWSQFVKLLKSAHVTAGLVFDDEAFENYKKMEEALNGRFFVPIVCSWKQCAAGREPVVEKGFRKCGRCHVARYCSKEHQKLHWANHKLHCKAEPASEESM
;
A
#
# COMPACT_ATOMS: atom_id res chain seq x y z
N LEU A 1 -4.26 -17.47 -18.08
CA LEU A 1 -3.11 -17.18 -17.18
C LEU A 1 -3.12 -15.73 -16.69
N ALA A 2 -3.13 -14.71 -17.56
CA ALA A 2 -3.11 -13.29 -17.16
C ALA A 2 -4.17 -12.89 -16.10
N ASN A 3 -5.44 -13.27 -16.29
CA ASN A 3 -6.52 -12.96 -15.35
C ASN A 3 -6.28 -13.53 -13.94
N HIS A 4 -5.63 -14.69 -13.85
CA HIS A 4 -5.31 -15.31 -12.57
C HIS A 4 -4.28 -14.48 -11.81
N HIS A 5 -3.20 -14.05 -12.46
CA HIS A 5 -2.20 -13.18 -11.82
C HIS A 5 -2.79 -11.85 -11.34
N ILE A 6 -3.68 -11.25 -12.12
CA ILE A 6 -4.36 -10.00 -11.77
C ILE A 6 -5.23 -10.20 -10.52
N ALA A 7 -6.05 -11.24 -10.49
CA ALA A 7 -6.89 -11.55 -9.34
C ALA A 7 -6.05 -11.88 -8.08
N SER A 8 -4.94 -12.61 -8.24
CA SER A 8 -4.02 -12.90 -7.14
C SER A 8 -3.37 -11.62 -6.59
N LEU A 9 -2.92 -10.70 -7.45
CA LEU A 9 -2.34 -9.42 -7.02
C LEU A 9 -3.38 -8.53 -6.34
N GLU A 10 -4.60 -8.48 -6.86
CA GLU A 10 -5.70 -7.77 -6.22
C GLU A 10 -5.98 -8.33 -4.81
N CYS A 11 -6.04 -9.65 -4.68
CA CYS A 11 -6.23 -10.32 -3.41
C CYS A 11 -5.07 -10.01 -2.43
N LEU A 12 -3.84 -10.07 -2.92
CA LEU A 12 -2.63 -9.74 -2.18
C LEU A 12 -2.67 -8.30 -1.63
N VAL A 13 -3.01 -7.31 -2.47
CA VAL A 13 -3.13 -5.90 -2.05
C VAL A 13 -4.21 -5.75 -0.98
N ASN A 14 -5.33 -6.46 -1.12
CA ASN A 14 -6.38 -6.45 -0.12
C ASN A 14 -5.92 -7.00 1.23
N PHE A 15 -5.16 -8.10 1.23
CA PHE A 15 -4.60 -8.68 2.46
C PHE A 15 -3.58 -7.75 3.11
N ALA A 16 -2.64 -7.24 2.32
CA ALA A 16 -1.70 -6.20 2.69
C ALA A 16 -2.39 -5.06 3.45
N ARG A 17 -3.41 -4.45 2.84
CA ARG A 17 -4.14 -3.35 3.48
C ARG A 17 -4.80 -3.73 4.82
N ALA A 18 -5.32 -4.96 4.94
CA ALA A 18 -6.24 -5.31 6.01
C ALA A 18 -5.62 -6.11 7.17
N SER A 19 -4.41 -6.66 7.01
CA SER A 19 -3.87 -7.67 7.92
C SER A 19 -2.43 -7.37 8.35
N LYS A 20 -2.26 -6.96 9.61
CA LYS A 20 -0.93 -6.84 10.24
C LYS A 20 -0.19 -8.17 10.29
N ALA A 21 -0.89 -9.26 10.64
CA ALA A 21 -0.30 -10.60 10.65
C ALA A 21 0.24 -11.03 9.27
N PHE A 22 -0.39 -10.56 8.19
CA PHE A 22 0.11 -10.79 6.84
C PHE A 22 1.43 -10.04 6.61
N TRP A 23 1.55 -8.80 7.09
CA TRP A 23 2.82 -8.07 7.06
C TRP A 23 3.91 -8.72 7.87
N ASP A 24 3.58 -9.17 9.09
CA ASP A 24 4.52 -9.88 9.94
C ASP A 24 4.97 -11.18 9.23
N SER A 25 4.07 -11.89 8.56
CA SER A 25 4.42 -13.08 7.78
C SER A 25 5.32 -12.77 6.58
N ILE A 26 5.06 -11.70 5.83
CA ILE A 26 5.99 -11.24 4.77
C ILE A 26 7.32 -10.87 5.40
N ARG A 27 7.30 -10.17 6.54
CA ARG A 27 8.49 -9.66 7.19
C ARG A 27 9.39 -10.78 7.69
N ASP A 28 8.79 -11.76 8.35
CA ASP A 28 9.49 -12.83 9.03
C ASP A 28 9.89 -13.96 8.05
N SER A 29 9.37 -13.91 6.82
CA SER A 29 9.87 -14.77 5.74
C SER A 29 11.35 -14.48 5.49
N ARG A 30 12.22 -15.48 5.72
CA ARG A 30 13.68 -15.36 5.47
C ARG A 30 14.04 -14.99 4.03
N THR A 31 13.05 -14.97 3.14
CA THR A 31 13.12 -14.63 1.72
C THR A 31 12.57 -13.22 1.43
N GLN A 32 12.52 -12.28 2.38
CA GLN A 32 12.00 -10.92 2.14
C GLN A 32 12.56 -10.25 0.87
N GLN A 33 13.87 -10.35 0.62
CA GLN A 33 14.48 -9.82 -0.61
C GLN A 33 13.91 -10.47 -1.88
N ASP A 34 13.48 -11.73 -1.76
CA ASP A 34 12.89 -12.49 -2.85
C ASP A 34 11.47 -11.99 -3.17
N VAL A 35 10.66 -11.61 -2.18
CA VAL A 35 9.26 -11.21 -2.43
C VAL A 35 9.19 -9.97 -3.34
N PHE A 36 9.96 -8.92 -3.05
CA PHE A 36 9.99 -7.74 -3.91
C PHE A 36 10.68 -8.00 -5.26
N HIS A 37 11.61 -8.95 -5.31
CA HIS A 37 12.23 -9.39 -6.55
C HIS A 37 11.22 -10.14 -7.45
N GLN A 38 10.44 -11.07 -6.90
CA GLN A 38 9.36 -11.76 -7.61
C GLN A 38 8.33 -10.77 -8.17
N PHE A 39 8.00 -9.70 -7.43
CA PHE A 39 7.13 -8.64 -7.97
C PHE A 39 7.77 -7.85 -9.12
N GLN A 40 9.09 -7.66 -9.10
CA GLN A 40 9.80 -7.05 -10.23
C GLN A 40 9.79 -7.96 -11.47
N ASP A 41 9.72 -9.28 -11.32
CA ASP A 41 9.60 -10.20 -12.45
C ASP A 41 8.31 -9.98 -13.24
N LEU A 42 7.23 -9.62 -12.55
CA LEU A 42 5.95 -9.22 -13.17
C LEU A 42 6.04 -7.88 -13.91
N LEU A 43 7.10 -7.12 -13.70
CA LEU A 43 7.39 -5.83 -14.34
C LEU A 43 8.50 -5.93 -15.39
N ARG A 44 9.01 -7.13 -15.70
CA ARG A 44 9.98 -7.29 -16.78
C ARG A 44 9.34 -6.91 -18.12
N PRO A 45 10.04 -6.19 -19.01
CA PRO A 45 9.49 -5.80 -20.31
C PRO A 45 8.91 -6.98 -21.12
N ALA A 46 9.61 -8.12 -21.14
CA ALA A 46 9.14 -9.32 -21.83
C ALA A 46 7.82 -9.87 -21.26
N PHE A 47 7.66 -9.85 -19.93
CA PHE A 47 6.44 -10.30 -19.28
C PHE A 47 5.27 -9.35 -19.59
N LEU A 48 5.47 -8.03 -19.48
CA LEU A 48 4.44 -7.04 -19.78
C LEU A 48 4.08 -6.99 -21.27
N ALA A 49 5.04 -7.19 -22.17
CA ALA A 49 4.80 -7.24 -23.62
C ALA A 49 3.95 -8.46 -24.04
N ALA A 50 3.97 -9.54 -23.26
CA ALA A 50 3.10 -10.70 -23.45
C ALA A 50 1.65 -10.48 -22.97
N MET A 51 1.36 -9.34 -22.34
CA MET A 51 0.04 -9.00 -21.80
C MET A 51 -0.67 -7.98 -22.67
N THR A 52 -2.00 -7.90 -22.53
CA THR A 52 -2.75 -6.77 -23.08
C THR A 52 -2.36 -5.47 -22.36
N PRO A 53 -2.45 -4.29 -23.01
CA PRO A 53 -2.14 -3.02 -22.35
C PRO A 53 -2.93 -2.78 -21.05
N GLU A 54 -4.20 -3.22 -21.02
CA GLU A 54 -5.05 -3.15 -19.83
C GLU A 54 -4.51 -4.02 -18.68
N HIS A 55 -4.10 -5.26 -18.98
CA HIS A 55 -3.53 -6.16 -17.98
C HIS A 55 -2.18 -5.67 -17.46
N ALA A 56 -1.30 -5.20 -18.35
CA ALA A 56 -0.03 -4.59 -17.97
C ALA A 56 -0.26 -3.37 -17.06
N HIS A 57 -1.24 -2.54 -17.37
CA HIS A 57 -1.65 -1.42 -16.52
C HIS A 57 -2.12 -1.90 -15.14
N LYS A 58 -3.05 -2.87 -15.08
CA LYS A 58 -3.57 -3.43 -13.81
C LYS A 58 -2.46 -4.00 -12.91
N ILE A 59 -1.48 -4.69 -13.50
CA ILE A 59 -0.33 -5.23 -12.75
C ILE A 59 0.48 -4.09 -12.11
N ARG A 60 0.88 -3.07 -12.89
CA ARG A 60 1.59 -1.89 -12.35
C ARG A 60 0.77 -1.20 -11.27
N PHE A 61 -0.53 -1.03 -11.52
CA PHE A 61 -1.45 -0.39 -10.59
C PHE A 61 -1.56 -1.14 -9.26
N TYR A 62 -1.73 -2.46 -9.27
CA TYR A 62 -1.82 -3.26 -8.04
C TYR A 62 -0.49 -3.31 -7.28
N LEU A 63 0.64 -3.43 -7.96
CA LEU A 63 1.94 -3.36 -7.30
C LEU A 63 2.21 -1.98 -6.68
N ALA A 64 1.81 -0.89 -7.35
CA ALA A 64 1.86 0.45 -6.76
C ALA A 64 0.92 0.60 -5.55
N SER A 65 -0.25 -0.06 -5.59
CA SER A 65 -1.20 -0.09 -4.47
C SER A 65 -0.64 -0.85 -3.26
N LEU A 66 0.05 -1.96 -3.50
CA LEU A 66 0.76 -2.70 -2.46
C LEU A 66 1.83 -1.82 -1.81
N ALA A 67 2.60 -1.10 -2.62
CA ALA A 67 3.60 -0.15 -2.16
C ALA A 67 2.98 1.00 -1.33
N VAL A 68 1.81 1.50 -1.71
CA VAL A 68 1.04 2.47 -0.89
C VAL A 68 0.70 1.88 0.47
N SER A 69 0.14 0.66 0.52
CA SER A 69 -0.23 0.02 1.79
C SER A 69 0.98 -0.15 2.73
N LEU A 70 2.15 -0.51 2.18
CA LEU A 70 3.41 -0.60 2.94
C LEU A 70 3.93 0.78 3.41
N ALA A 71 3.88 1.78 2.55
CA ALA A 71 4.41 3.09 2.86
C ALA A 71 3.56 3.86 3.89
N PHE A 72 2.28 3.55 3.99
CA PHE A 72 1.36 4.24 4.89
C PHE A 72 1.23 3.56 6.26
N SER A 73 1.56 2.27 6.36
CA SER A 73 1.65 1.56 7.63
C SER A 73 3.02 1.77 8.29
N THR A 74 3.05 2.50 9.41
CA THR A 74 4.27 2.84 10.19
C THR A 74 5.14 1.62 10.50
N ASP A 75 4.49 0.51 10.85
CA ASP A 75 5.15 -0.74 11.25
C ASP A 75 5.87 -1.43 10.08
N SER A 76 5.60 -1.01 8.84
CA SER A 76 6.14 -1.64 7.64
C SER A 76 7.12 -0.83 6.82
N GLN A 77 7.16 0.49 7.00
CA GLN A 77 7.95 1.39 6.16
C GLN A 77 9.44 1.03 6.14
N THR A 78 10.03 0.84 7.32
CA THR A 78 11.48 0.65 7.48
C THR A 78 11.97 -0.66 6.89
N TRP A 79 11.33 -1.77 7.23
CA TRP A 79 11.70 -3.08 6.69
C TRP A 79 11.34 -3.20 5.22
N ALA A 80 10.27 -2.56 4.74
CA ALA A 80 9.93 -2.60 3.32
C ALA A 80 11.00 -1.90 2.46
N ILE A 81 11.53 -0.76 2.93
CA ILE A 81 12.67 -0.10 2.27
C ILE A 81 13.85 -1.06 2.16
N ASP A 82 14.25 -1.69 3.26
CA ASP A 82 15.38 -2.64 3.27
C ASP A 82 15.11 -3.89 2.42
N GLY A 83 13.86 -4.34 2.37
CA GLY A 83 13.40 -5.48 1.59
C GLY A 83 13.41 -5.24 0.08
N GLY A 84 13.55 -3.99 -0.39
CA GLY A 84 13.64 -3.67 -1.81
C GLY A 84 12.43 -2.92 -2.37
N LEU A 85 11.60 -2.29 -1.52
CA LEU A 85 10.49 -1.45 -1.95
C LEU A 85 10.93 -0.39 -2.97
N LEU A 86 12.10 0.24 -2.79
CA LEU A 86 12.59 1.28 -3.71
C LEU A 86 12.88 0.73 -5.12
N LYS A 87 13.41 -0.50 -5.21
CA LYS A 87 13.65 -1.18 -6.49
C LYS A 87 12.33 -1.49 -7.19
N LEU A 88 11.32 -1.94 -6.43
CA LEU A 88 9.97 -2.14 -6.95
C LEU A 88 9.38 -0.82 -7.51
N LEU A 89 9.48 0.29 -6.77
CA LEU A 89 9.01 1.60 -7.25
C LEU A 89 9.74 2.04 -8.53
N ALA A 90 11.06 1.86 -8.60
CA ALA A 90 11.85 2.18 -9.78
C ALA A 90 11.43 1.32 -10.99
N ALA A 91 11.17 0.03 -10.78
CA ALA A 91 10.65 -0.86 -11.81
C ALA A 91 9.26 -0.42 -12.30
N ILE A 92 8.36 -0.01 -11.39
CA ILE A 92 7.05 0.53 -11.77
C ILE A 92 7.22 1.79 -12.62
N PHE A 93 8.03 2.76 -12.20
CA PHE A 93 8.32 3.95 -13.01
C PHE A 93 8.91 3.58 -14.36
N GLN A 94 9.87 2.66 -14.42
CA GLN A 94 10.49 2.21 -15.67
C GLN A 94 9.44 1.69 -16.66
N GLN A 95 8.43 0.98 -16.18
CA GLN A 95 7.38 0.42 -17.03
C GLN A 95 6.19 1.33 -17.25
N SER A 96 5.97 2.37 -16.44
CA SER A 96 4.84 3.29 -16.61
C SER A 96 5.01 4.19 -17.86
N PRO A 97 3.95 4.47 -18.63
CA PRO A 97 4.03 5.41 -19.74
C PRO A 97 4.25 6.84 -19.21
N LEU A 98 4.84 7.72 -20.04
CA LEU A 98 5.16 9.09 -19.62
C LEU A 98 3.89 9.88 -19.27
N VAL A 99 2.80 9.66 -19.99
CA VAL A 99 1.51 10.32 -19.75
C VAL A 99 0.47 9.22 -19.49
N GLU A 100 0.30 8.85 -18.23
CA GLU A 100 -0.76 7.94 -17.76
C GLU A 100 -1.79 8.80 -17.00
N TYR A 101 -3.02 8.93 -17.52
CA TYR A 101 -4.12 9.68 -16.88
C TYR A 101 -3.78 11.16 -16.56
N SER A 102 -3.61 11.98 -17.60
CA SER A 102 -3.32 13.42 -17.46
C SER A 102 -4.40 14.21 -16.71
N LYS A 103 -5.66 13.76 -16.78
CA LYS A 103 -6.79 14.39 -16.09
C LYS A 103 -6.68 14.18 -14.58
N GLY A 104 -6.77 15.26 -13.80
CA GLY A 104 -6.69 15.23 -12.33
C GLY A 104 -7.62 14.19 -11.68
N SER A 105 -8.87 14.09 -12.17
CA SER A 105 -9.87 13.13 -11.66
C SER A 105 -9.52 11.65 -11.87
N GLN A 106 -8.56 11.36 -12.75
CA GLN A 106 -8.12 9.99 -13.07
C GLN A 106 -6.74 9.66 -12.52
N ARG A 107 -6.01 10.62 -11.93
CA ARG A 107 -4.63 10.40 -11.44
C ARG A 107 -4.53 9.33 -10.38
N GLY A 108 -5.56 9.17 -9.56
CA GLY A 108 -5.65 8.07 -8.61
C GLY A 108 -5.52 6.69 -9.26
N HIS A 109 -5.72 6.56 -10.58
CA HIS A 109 -5.51 5.34 -11.36
C HIS A 109 -4.11 5.19 -11.96
N SER A 110 -3.27 6.24 -11.92
CA SER A 110 -1.89 6.17 -12.42
C SER A 110 -0.98 5.45 -11.42
N ALA A 111 -0.22 4.47 -11.90
CA ALA A 111 0.75 3.75 -11.07
C ALA A 111 1.91 4.69 -10.66
N ALA A 112 2.38 5.53 -11.60
CA ALA A 112 3.43 6.52 -11.34
C ALA A 112 3.00 7.56 -10.29
N PHE A 113 1.75 8.03 -10.36
CA PHE A 113 1.18 8.94 -9.36
C PHE A 113 1.24 8.31 -7.96
N ARG A 114 0.80 7.06 -7.81
CA ARG A 114 0.88 6.33 -6.52
C ARG A 114 2.31 6.18 -6.01
N CYS A 115 3.26 5.91 -6.90
CA CYS A 115 4.67 5.87 -6.53
C CYS A 115 5.17 7.23 -6.01
N ASN A 116 4.72 8.36 -6.59
CA ASN A 116 5.03 9.68 -6.04
C ASN A 116 4.46 9.84 -4.62
N GLN A 117 3.24 9.38 -4.38
CA GLN A 117 2.60 9.46 -3.05
C GLN A 117 3.35 8.60 -2.02
N VAL A 118 3.84 7.43 -2.41
CA VAL A 118 4.74 6.60 -1.58
C VAL A 118 6.03 7.35 -1.24
N LEU A 119 6.71 7.91 -2.24
CA LEU A 119 7.97 8.64 -2.03
C LEU A 119 7.77 9.88 -1.17
N SER A 120 6.67 10.62 -1.38
CA SER A 120 6.29 11.76 -0.55
C SER A 120 6.12 11.33 0.90
N ARG A 121 5.29 10.31 1.15
CA ARG A 121 5.05 9.78 2.50
C ARG A 121 6.35 9.38 3.19
N LEU A 122 7.18 8.58 2.54
CA LEU A 122 8.44 8.10 3.12
C LEU A 122 9.48 9.21 3.32
N SER A 123 9.43 10.28 2.53
CA SER A 123 10.38 11.41 2.66
C SER A 123 9.99 12.42 3.74
N THR A 124 8.73 12.41 4.19
CA THR A 124 8.22 13.33 5.23
C THR A 124 8.44 12.85 6.65
N PHE A 125 8.80 11.58 6.84
CA PHE A 125 9.07 11.00 8.16
C PHE A 125 10.58 10.74 8.32
N GLU A 126 11.20 11.28 9.37
CA GLU A 126 12.67 11.32 9.49
C GLU A 126 13.31 9.91 9.49
N PRO A 127 12.82 8.90 10.24
CA PRO A 127 13.41 7.56 10.21
C PRO A 127 13.42 6.93 8.80
N THR A 128 12.35 7.14 8.02
CA THR A 128 12.28 6.62 6.65
C THR A 128 13.08 7.48 5.68
N ALA A 129 13.12 8.80 5.86
CA ALA A 129 13.94 9.70 5.05
C ALA A 129 15.43 9.35 5.21
N GLN A 130 15.90 9.04 6.42
CA GLN A 130 17.26 8.56 6.66
C GLN A 130 17.54 7.26 5.90
N LYS A 131 16.60 6.30 5.91
CA LYS A 131 16.72 5.07 5.11
C LYS A 131 16.73 5.36 3.61
N LEU A 132 15.88 6.24 3.11
CA LEU A 132 15.90 6.64 1.69
C LEU A 132 17.27 7.20 1.29
N ARG A 133 17.89 8.04 2.14
CA ARG A 133 19.25 8.56 1.94
C ARG A 133 20.29 7.42 1.96
N ALA A 134 20.23 6.54 2.97
CA ALA A 134 21.15 5.41 3.10
C ALA A 134 21.10 4.45 1.89
N HIS A 135 19.93 4.29 1.29
CA HIS A 135 19.72 3.50 0.07
C HIS A 135 19.98 4.28 -1.24
N ASN A 136 20.56 5.49 -1.17
CA ASN A 136 20.85 6.35 -2.33
C ASN A 136 19.63 6.59 -3.24
N ALA A 137 18.44 6.76 -2.65
CA ALA A 137 17.18 6.84 -3.39
C ALA A 137 17.21 7.91 -4.50
N LEU A 138 17.82 9.07 -4.25
CA LEU A 138 17.92 10.14 -5.26
C LEU A 138 18.65 9.70 -6.53
N GLU A 139 19.74 8.96 -6.42
CA GLU A 139 20.43 8.46 -7.61
C GLU A 139 19.64 7.34 -8.27
N GLY A 140 19.04 6.45 -7.47
CA GLY A 140 18.19 5.37 -7.98
C GLY A 140 16.97 5.87 -8.79
N PHE A 141 16.37 7.00 -8.37
CA PHE A 141 15.19 7.56 -9.05
C PHE A 141 15.50 8.63 -10.10
N ARG A 142 16.75 9.13 -10.19
CA ARG A 142 17.15 10.14 -11.17
C ARG A 142 16.79 9.78 -12.63
N PRO A 143 16.98 8.53 -13.11
CA PRO A 143 16.56 8.13 -14.46
C PRO A 143 15.05 8.30 -14.72
N HIS A 144 14.24 8.30 -13.66
CA HIS A 144 12.79 8.37 -13.72
C HIS A 144 12.23 9.79 -13.50
N LYS A 145 13.09 10.81 -13.35
CA LYS A 145 12.71 12.22 -13.11
C LYS A 145 11.56 12.70 -14.02
N ARG A 146 11.62 12.40 -15.31
CA ARG A 146 10.60 12.84 -16.27
C ARG A 146 9.22 12.25 -15.96
N LYS A 147 9.16 10.96 -15.61
CA LYS A 147 7.91 10.25 -15.28
C LYS A 147 7.35 10.66 -13.92
N ILE A 148 8.24 10.88 -12.95
CA ILE A 148 7.88 11.43 -11.64
C ILE A 148 7.18 12.78 -11.82
N ASN A 149 7.77 13.68 -12.61
CA ASN A 149 7.18 14.99 -12.86
C ASN A 149 5.92 14.96 -13.73
N SER A 150 5.84 14.08 -14.72
CA SER A 150 4.67 14.03 -15.62
C SER A 150 3.43 13.43 -14.96
N ALA A 151 3.60 12.64 -13.89
CA ALA A 151 2.47 12.13 -13.10
C ALA A 151 1.75 13.24 -12.31
N GLU A 152 2.46 14.32 -11.95
CA GLU A 152 1.93 15.49 -11.23
C GLU A 152 2.58 16.79 -11.75
N PRO A 153 2.21 17.22 -12.97
CA PRO A 153 2.90 18.30 -13.64
C PRO A 153 2.78 19.65 -12.92
N GLU A 154 1.76 19.85 -12.09
CA GLU A 154 1.53 21.12 -11.38
C GLU A 154 2.51 21.34 -10.23
N VAL A 155 2.97 20.27 -9.58
CA VAL A 155 3.77 20.37 -8.35
C VAL A 155 5.25 20.01 -8.56
N HIS A 156 5.59 19.44 -9.72
CA HIS A 156 6.94 19.01 -10.09
C HIS A 156 7.66 18.22 -8.97
N PRO A 157 7.10 17.08 -8.54
CA PRO A 157 7.48 16.39 -7.30
C PRO A 157 8.97 16.04 -7.19
N TRP A 158 9.68 15.86 -8.30
CA TRP A 158 11.12 15.60 -8.27
C TRP A 158 11.93 16.67 -7.52
N SER A 159 11.62 17.96 -7.70
CA SER A 159 12.36 19.04 -7.03
C SER A 159 12.16 18.98 -5.51
N GLN A 160 10.95 18.62 -5.09
CA GLN A 160 10.59 18.44 -3.68
C GLN A 160 11.34 17.26 -3.08
N PHE A 161 11.39 16.11 -3.76
CA PHE A 161 12.15 14.94 -3.31
C PHE A 161 13.64 15.24 -3.20
N VAL A 162 14.22 15.95 -4.18
CA VAL A 162 15.62 16.39 -4.11
C VAL A 162 15.86 17.28 -2.89
N LYS A 163 14.97 18.24 -2.62
CA LYS A 163 15.07 19.11 -1.45
C LYS A 163 15.02 18.30 -0.16
N LEU A 164 13.99 17.47 0.02
CA LEU A 164 13.77 16.67 1.24
C LEU A 164 14.91 15.69 1.52
N LEU A 165 15.38 14.99 0.49
CA LEU A 165 16.41 13.95 0.66
C LEU A 165 17.84 14.51 0.73
N LYS A 166 18.10 15.74 0.25
CA LYS A 166 19.39 16.43 0.47
C LYS A 166 19.48 17.14 1.81
N SER A 167 18.35 17.53 2.40
CA SER A 167 18.34 18.14 3.73
C SER A 167 18.85 17.15 4.79
N ALA A 168 19.71 17.62 5.69
CA ALA A 168 20.22 16.83 6.81
C ALA A 168 19.09 16.37 7.76
N HIS A 169 18.07 17.22 7.91
CA HIS A 169 16.89 16.97 8.73
C HIS A 169 15.61 17.37 7.98
N VAL A 170 14.54 16.61 8.17
CA VAL A 170 13.19 17.02 7.79
C VAL A 170 12.77 18.17 8.70
N THR A 171 12.72 19.40 8.17
CA THR A 171 12.35 20.58 8.95
C THR A 171 10.90 20.45 9.42
N ALA A 172 10.66 20.55 10.72
CA ALA A 172 9.33 20.48 11.33
C ALA A 172 8.32 21.48 10.72
N GLY A 173 8.77 22.61 10.17
CA GLY A 173 7.90 23.57 9.45
C GLY A 173 7.40 23.11 8.08
N LEU A 174 7.91 21.98 7.55
CA LEU A 174 7.36 21.26 6.40
C LEU A 174 6.58 20.01 6.83
N VAL A 175 6.54 19.72 8.14
CA VAL A 175 5.72 18.66 8.72
C VAL A 175 4.33 19.22 8.88
N PHE A 176 3.57 19.08 7.79
CA PHE A 176 2.16 18.66 7.78
C PHE A 176 1.55 18.49 9.19
N ASP A 177 0.64 19.40 9.55
CA ASP A 177 -0.13 19.42 10.80
C ASP A 177 -0.94 18.13 11.05
N ASP A 178 -1.59 18.00 12.20
CA ASP A 178 -2.47 16.85 12.49
C ASP A 178 -3.59 16.68 11.44
N GLU A 179 -4.01 17.76 10.77
CA GLU A 179 -4.96 17.72 9.65
C GLU A 179 -4.40 16.91 8.48
N ALA A 180 -3.09 17.01 8.24
CA ALA A 180 -2.41 16.22 7.22
C ALA A 180 -2.37 14.72 7.54
N PHE A 181 -2.32 14.29 8.82
CA PHE A 181 -2.42 12.87 9.17
C PHE A 181 -3.78 12.28 8.78
N GLU A 182 -4.88 12.96 9.12
CA GLU A 182 -6.23 12.57 8.68
C GLU A 182 -6.36 12.64 7.15
N ASN A 183 -5.71 13.61 6.50
CA ASN A 183 -5.63 13.66 5.05
C ASN A 183 -4.87 12.46 4.46
N TYR A 184 -3.82 11.96 5.12
CA TYR A 184 -3.09 10.77 4.66
C TYR A 184 -3.95 9.52 4.71
N LYS A 185 -4.82 9.35 5.72
CA LYS A 185 -5.74 8.20 5.78
C LYS A 185 -6.77 8.26 4.65
N LYS A 186 -7.40 9.42 4.44
CA LYS A 186 -8.31 9.65 3.29
C LYS A 186 -7.60 9.44 1.95
N MET A 187 -6.36 9.89 1.86
CA MET A 187 -5.53 9.72 0.67
C MET A 187 -5.15 8.26 0.46
N GLU A 188 -4.73 7.54 1.50
CA GLU A 188 -4.50 6.10 1.47
C GLU A 188 -5.74 5.36 0.96
N GLU A 189 -6.94 5.76 1.40
CA GLU A 189 -8.18 5.14 0.94
C GLU A 189 -8.47 5.43 -0.54
N ALA A 190 -8.29 6.68 -0.98
CA ALA A 190 -8.43 7.06 -2.37
C ALA A 190 -7.39 6.35 -3.26
N LEU A 191 -6.15 6.26 -2.76
CA LEU A 191 -5.01 5.62 -3.40
C LEU A 191 -4.96 4.12 -3.19
N ASN A 192 -5.77 3.50 -2.34
CA ASN A 192 -5.91 2.05 -2.35
C ASN A 192 -6.98 1.64 -3.35
N GLY A 193 -7.56 2.57 -4.12
CA GLY A 193 -8.46 2.23 -5.22
C GLY A 193 -9.77 1.57 -4.77
N ARG A 194 -10.67 1.37 -5.74
CA ARG A 194 -11.93 0.65 -5.56
C ARG A 194 -11.70 -0.87 -5.48
N PHE A 195 -10.83 -1.38 -4.61
CA PHE A 195 -10.84 -2.83 -4.36
C PHE A 195 -12.17 -3.19 -3.71
N PHE A 196 -13.08 -3.71 -4.54
CA PHE A 196 -14.48 -3.99 -4.24
C PHE A 196 -14.69 -5.25 -3.41
N VAL A 197 -13.74 -5.61 -2.53
CA VAL A 197 -14.12 -6.46 -1.40
C VAL A 197 -14.41 -5.50 -0.25
N PRO A 198 -15.64 -4.94 -0.18
CA PRO A 198 -16.01 -4.14 0.95
C PRO A 198 -15.77 -4.99 2.20
N ILE A 199 -15.13 -4.38 3.20
CA ILE A 199 -15.13 -4.99 4.51
C ILE A 199 -16.57 -4.95 4.96
N VAL A 200 -17.22 -6.12 4.97
CA VAL A 200 -18.62 -6.28 5.36
C VAL A 200 -18.70 -6.94 6.72
N CYS A 201 -19.87 -6.86 7.32
CA CYS A 201 -20.15 -7.63 8.52
C CYS A 201 -20.08 -9.12 8.20
N SER A 202 -19.40 -9.90 9.02
CA SER A 202 -19.25 -11.35 8.85
C SER A 202 -20.55 -12.13 9.05
N TRP A 203 -21.62 -11.51 9.58
CA TRP A 203 -22.92 -12.13 9.61
C TRP A 203 -23.59 -12.05 8.24
N LYS A 204 -23.83 -13.21 7.62
CA LYS A 204 -24.31 -13.34 6.23
C LYS A 204 -25.65 -12.66 5.91
N GLN A 205 -26.47 -12.32 6.92
CA GLN A 205 -27.76 -11.64 6.75
C GLN A 205 -27.70 -10.14 7.07
N CYS A 206 -26.50 -9.58 7.28
CA CYS A 206 -26.33 -8.17 7.57
C CYS A 206 -26.57 -7.31 6.32
N ALA A 207 -27.38 -6.24 6.46
CA ALA A 207 -27.64 -5.25 5.42
C ALA A 207 -26.85 -3.94 5.58
N ALA A 208 -25.97 -3.83 6.58
CA ALA A 208 -25.22 -2.59 6.90
C ALA A 208 -24.23 -2.15 5.81
N GLY A 209 -24.02 -2.96 4.77
CA GLY A 209 -23.11 -2.65 3.68
C GLY A 209 -21.64 -2.67 4.12
N ARG A 210 -20.85 -1.75 3.56
CA ARG A 210 -19.41 -1.62 3.80
C ARG A 210 -19.15 -0.95 5.15
N GLU A 211 -18.09 -1.39 5.84
CA GLU A 211 -17.54 -0.74 7.02
C GLU A 211 -17.28 0.75 6.75
N PRO A 212 -17.86 1.66 7.55
CA PRO A 212 -17.62 3.08 7.41
C PRO A 212 -16.18 3.40 7.81
N VAL A 213 -15.64 4.38 7.13
CA VAL A 213 -14.19 4.58 7.04
C VAL A 213 -13.69 5.67 8.01
N VAL A 214 -14.49 6.72 8.14
CA VAL A 214 -14.25 7.88 9.02
C VAL A 214 -14.97 7.73 10.36
N GLU A 215 -16.01 6.89 10.42
CA GLU A 215 -16.75 6.63 11.65
C GLU A 215 -16.15 5.45 12.44
N LYS A 216 -16.80 5.11 13.55
CA LYS A 216 -16.49 3.91 14.32
C LYS A 216 -16.66 2.67 13.44
N GLY A 217 -15.53 2.12 12.99
CA GLY A 217 -15.49 0.89 12.19
C GLY A 217 -16.20 -0.29 12.88
N PHE A 218 -16.37 -1.36 12.11
CA PHE A 218 -16.94 -2.61 12.58
C PHE A 218 -16.05 -3.21 13.68
N ARG A 219 -16.71 -3.72 14.73
CA ARG A 219 -16.04 -4.40 15.84
C ARG A 219 -15.37 -5.67 15.33
N LYS A 220 -14.08 -5.81 15.57
CA LYS A 220 -13.34 -7.04 15.27
C LYS A 220 -13.65 -8.09 16.34
N CYS A 221 -13.67 -9.37 15.96
CA CYS A 221 -13.67 -10.46 16.93
C CYS A 221 -12.43 -10.34 17.82
N GLY A 222 -12.62 -10.27 19.14
CA GLY A 222 -11.49 -10.13 20.07
C GLY A 222 -10.56 -11.34 20.17
N ARG A 223 -10.87 -12.44 19.48
CA ARG A 223 -10.04 -13.66 19.45
C ARG A 223 -9.20 -13.74 18.19
N CYS A 224 -9.83 -13.84 17.02
CA CYS A 224 -9.12 -14.00 15.76
C CYS A 224 -8.81 -12.68 15.04
N HIS A 225 -9.49 -11.58 15.40
CA HIS A 225 -9.47 -10.29 14.68
C HIS A 225 -9.85 -10.34 13.19
N VAL A 226 -10.17 -11.52 12.64
CA VAL A 226 -10.58 -11.73 11.24
C VAL A 226 -12.03 -11.31 11.01
N ALA A 227 -12.96 -11.83 11.82
CA ALA A 227 -14.37 -11.51 11.66
C ALA A 227 -14.68 -10.08 12.16
N ARG A 228 -15.52 -9.35 11.42
CA ARG A 228 -15.92 -7.98 11.74
C ARG A 228 -17.44 -7.85 11.85
N TYR A 229 -17.92 -7.02 12.77
CA TYR A 229 -19.33 -6.87 13.08
C TYR A 229 -19.74 -5.41 13.23
N CYS A 230 -20.77 -4.98 12.51
CA CYS A 230 -21.32 -3.64 12.69
C CYS A 230 -22.03 -3.47 14.06
N SER A 231 -22.35 -4.57 14.76
CA SER A 231 -23.03 -4.57 16.06
C SER A 231 -22.65 -5.79 16.92
N LYS A 232 -22.93 -5.72 18.23
CA LYS A 232 -22.68 -6.85 19.16
C LYS A 232 -23.66 -8.00 18.90
N GLU A 233 -24.82 -7.67 18.38
CA GLU A 233 -25.91 -8.58 18.02
C GLU A 233 -25.47 -9.48 16.87
N HIS A 234 -24.89 -8.90 15.81
CA HIS A 234 -24.38 -9.69 14.67
C HIS A 234 -23.21 -10.59 15.08
N GLN A 235 -22.39 -10.16 16.04
CA GLN A 235 -21.37 -11.03 16.63
C GLN A 235 -21.99 -12.24 17.30
N LYS A 236 -23.04 -12.05 18.14
CA LYS A 236 -23.74 -13.17 18.80
C LYS A 236 -24.38 -14.12 17.79
N LEU A 237 -25.05 -13.59 16.76
CA LEU A 237 -25.71 -14.39 15.72
C LEU A 237 -24.70 -15.19 14.89
N HIS A 238 -23.56 -14.59 14.55
CA HIS A 238 -22.50 -15.29 13.81
C HIS A 238 -21.70 -16.26 14.70
N TRP A 239 -21.67 -16.05 16.02
CA TRP A 239 -20.79 -16.78 16.95
C TRP A 239 -20.92 -18.30 16.88
N ALA A 240 -22.14 -18.82 16.72
CA ALA A 240 -22.40 -20.26 16.67
C ALA A 240 -21.58 -20.96 15.56
N ASN A 241 -21.47 -20.32 14.40
CA ASN A 241 -20.69 -20.83 13.27
C ASN A 241 -19.22 -20.39 13.36
N HIS A 242 -18.99 -19.13 13.75
CA HIS A 242 -17.66 -18.56 13.81
C HIS A 242 -16.74 -19.32 14.77
N LYS A 243 -17.25 -19.72 15.95
CA LYS A 243 -16.44 -20.38 16.99
C LYS A 243 -15.77 -21.68 16.52
N LEU A 244 -16.30 -22.35 15.50
CA LEU A 244 -15.73 -23.57 14.92
C LEU A 244 -14.41 -23.29 14.19
N HIS A 245 -14.25 -22.09 13.65
CA HIS A 245 -13.08 -21.67 12.87
C HIS A 245 -12.34 -20.49 13.52
N CYS A 246 -12.82 -20.01 14.67
CA CYS A 246 -12.18 -18.96 15.46
C CYS A 246 -10.96 -19.56 16.16
N LYS A 247 -9.90 -19.81 15.38
CA LYS A 247 -8.59 -20.19 15.89
C LYS A 247 -7.96 -18.91 16.45
N ALA A 248 -7.96 -18.79 17.77
CA ALA A 248 -6.99 -17.95 18.45
C ALA A 248 -5.81 -18.86 18.75
N GLU A 249 -4.60 -18.48 18.33
CA GLU A 249 -3.51 -18.73 19.27
C GLU A 249 -3.79 -17.78 20.43
N PRO A 250 -3.89 -18.27 21.68
CA PRO A 250 -3.91 -17.35 22.81
C PRO A 250 -2.69 -16.45 22.64
N ALA A 251 -2.89 -15.13 22.64
CA ALA A 251 -1.78 -14.19 22.69
C ALA A 251 -0.99 -14.58 23.93
N SER A 252 0.12 -15.28 23.74
CA SER A 252 1.00 -15.65 24.84
C SER A 252 1.45 -14.34 25.46
N GLU A 253 1.08 -14.14 26.73
CA GLU A 253 1.63 -13.13 27.62
C GLU A 253 3.12 -13.44 27.85
N GLU A 254 3.95 -13.34 26.81
CA GLU A 254 5.41 -13.40 26.90
C GLU A 254 5.95 -12.03 26.49
N SER A 255 5.83 -11.05 27.39
CA SER A 255 6.80 -9.98 27.65
C SER A 255 6.14 -8.91 28.53
N MET A 256 6.20 -9.15 29.83
CA MET A 256 6.18 -8.10 30.85
C MET A 256 7.59 -8.01 31.44
#